data_AF-A0A519Q373-F1
#
_entry.id   AF-A0A519Q373-F1
#
_cell.length_a   1.000
_cell.length_b   1.000
_cell.length_c   1.000
_cell.angle_alpha   90.00
_cell.angle_beta   90.00
_cell.angle_gamma   90.00
#
_symmetry.space_group_name_H-M   'P 1'
#
loop_
_entity.id
_entity.type
_entity.pdbx_description
1 polymer ?
#
loop_
_entity_poly.entity_id
_entity_poly.type
_entity_poly.pdbx_seq_one_letter_code
_entity_poly.pdbx_strand_id
1 'polypeptide(L)' 'MTIHLHEGDLPAGLDLGPSVAVDSETMGLRYRRDPLCVVQLSSGDGDAHVVRLKRPDYDCPNL' A
#
# COMPACT_ATOMS: atom_id res chain seq x y z
N MET A 1 14.37 -9.59 2.53
CA MET A 1 12.99 -9.72 3.02
C MET A 1 12.82 -8.97 4.32
N THR A 2 12.69 -7.67 4.15
CA THR A 2 12.30 -6.69 5.14
C THR A 2 10.89 -6.23 4.80
N ILE A 3 10.07 -5.97 5.82
CA ILE A 3 8.75 -5.36 5.67
C ILE A 3 8.84 -3.92 6.19
N HIS A 4 8.61 -2.95 5.32
CA HIS A 4 8.50 -1.55 5.67
C HIS A 4 7.02 -1.20 5.85
N LEU A 5 6.58 -1.07 7.11
CA LEU A 5 5.22 -0.65 7.43
C LEU A 5 5.13 0.88 7.43
N HIS A 6 4.16 1.40 6.66
CA HIS A 6 3.84 2.82 6.59
C HIS A 6 2.40 3.07 7.03
N GLU A 7 2.17 4.21 7.68
CA GLU A 7 0.87 4.59 8.24
C GLU A 7 0.28 5.77 7.46
N GLY A 8 -0.70 5.47 6.62
CA GLY A 8 -1.47 6.44 5.85
C GLY A 8 -0.94 6.69 4.45
N ASP A 9 0.37 6.68 4.21
CA ASP A 9 0.97 7.00 2.91
C ASP A 9 2.38 6.41 2.76
N LEU A 10 2.94 6.43 1.54
CA LEU A 10 4.34 6.16 1.29
C LEU A 10 5.24 7.37 1.61
N PRO A 11 6.54 7.16 1.89
CA PRO A 11 7.50 8.25 1.99
C PRO A 11 7.61 9.02 0.67
N ALA A 12 7.65 10.35 0.75
CA ALA A 12 7.88 11.18 -0.42
C ALA A 12 9.23 10.84 -1.08
N GLY A 13 9.21 10.62 -2.39
CA GLY A 13 10.41 10.31 -3.18
C GLY A 13 10.87 8.85 -3.12
N LEU A 14 10.06 7.93 -2.58
CA LEU A 14 10.32 6.51 -2.72
C LEU A 14 10.32 6.11 -4.21
N ASP A 15 11.40 5.45 -4.65
CA ASP A 15 11.53 4.93 -6.01
C ASP A 15 11.43 3.40 -5.98
N LEU A 16 10.37 2.86 -6.57
CA LEU A 16 10.17 1.40 -6.74
C LEU A 16 10.64 0.92 -8.12
N GLY A 17 11.24 1.81 -8.91
CA GLY A 17 11.70 1.53 -10.26
C GLY A 17 10.56 1.47 -11.30
N PRO A 18 10.84 0.95 -12.50
CA PRO A 18 9.91 0.98 -13.63
C PRO A 18 8.78 -0.07 -13.56
N SER A 19 8.83 -1.01 -12.61
CA SER A 19 7.85 -2.09 -12.46
C SER A 19 7.60 -2.34 -10.97
N VAL A 20 6.32 -2.46 -10.62
CA VAL A 20 5.89 -2.62 -9.23
C VAL A 20 4.92 -3.79 -9.13
N ALA A 21 5.26 -4.77 -8.28
CA ALA A 21 4.29 -5.77 -7.83
C ALA A 21 3.37 -5.13 -6.79
N VAL A 22 2.07 -5.34 -6.92
CA VAL A 22 1.05 -4.73 -6.05
C VAL A 22 -0.03 -5.73 -5.67
N ASP A 23 -0.47 -5.66 -4.42
CA ASP A 23 -1.68 -6.33 -3.93
C ASP A 23 -2.39 -5.46 -2.88
N SER A 24 -3.60 -5.86 -2.48
CA SER A 24 -4.42 -5.11 -1.55
C SER A 24 -5.27 -6.00 -0.63
N GLU A 25 -5.49 -5.54 0.60
CA GLU A 25 -6.40 -6.18 1.55
C GLU A 25 -7.61 -5.32 1.85
N THR A 26 -8.78 -5.93 1.89
CA THR A 26 -10.07 -5.28 2.17
C THR A 26 -10.77 -5.98 3.33
N MET A 27 -11.77 -5.35 3.94
CA MET A 27 -12.60 -5.99 4.98
C MET A 27 -13.51 -7.11 4.41
N GLY A 28 -13.48 -7.36 3.10
CA GLY A 28 -14.32 -8.30 2.38
C GLY A 28 -14.40 -7.97 0.89
N LEU A 29 -15.01 -8.87 0.12
CA LEU A 29 -14.94 -8.83 -1.34
C LEU A 29 -15.94 -7.86 -2.01
N ARG A 30 -16.76 -7.11 -1.24
CA ARG A 30 -17.74 -6.17 -1.80
C ARG A 30 -17.19 -4.75 -1.77
N TYR A 31 -16.56 -4.31 -2.86
CA TYR A 31 -15.85 -3.01 -2.97
C TYR A 31 -16.63 -1.74 -2.56
N ARG A 32 -17.98 -1.75 -2.58
CA ARG A 32 -18.80 -0.61 -2.13
C ARG A 32 -19.18 -0.64 -0.65
N ARG A 33 -19.00 -1.79 0.00
CA ARG A 33 -19.35 -2.03 1.41
C ARG A 33 -18.10 -2.20 2.27
N ASP A 34 -17.10 -2.89 1.71
CA ASP A 34 -15.94 -3.38 2.43
C ASP A 34 -14.74 -2.47 2.12
N PRO A 35 -14.29 -1.65 3.08
CA PRO A 35 -13.26 -0.66 2.83
C PRO A 35 -11.88 -1.30 2.59
N LEU A 36 -11.08 -0.63 1.76
CA LEU A 36 -9.66 -0.93 1.59
C LEU A 36 -8.92 -0.71 2.92
N CYS A 37 -8.08 -1.68 3.31
CA CYS A 37 -7.32 -1.71 4.56
C CYS A 37 -5.85 -1.38 4.33
N VAL A 38 -5.24 -2.12 3.40
CA VAL A 38 -3.80 -2.17 3.22
C VAL A 38 -3.51 -2.28 1.72
N VAL A 39 -2.43 -1.66 1.29
CA VAL A 39 -1.80 -1.88 -0.01
C VAL A 39 -0.37 -2.34 0.22
N GLN A 40 0.05 -3.37 -0.51
CA GLN A 40 1.40 -3.91 -0.44
C GLN A 40 2.09 -3.74 -1.80
N LEU A 41 3.32 -3.23 -1.80
CA LEU A 41 4.11 -2.97 -3.01
C LEU A 41 5.51 -3.57 -2.88
N SER A 42 6.08 -4.01 -4.00
CA SER A 42 7.48 -4.45 -4.09
C SER A 42 8.07 -4.13 -5.46
N SER A 43 9.34 -3.73 -5.48
CA SER A 43 10.16 -3.56 -6.69
C SER A 43 10.74 -4.88 -7.20
N GLY A 44 10.47 -6.00 -6.52
CA GLY A 44 11.04 -7.32 -6.83
C GLY A 44 12.45 -7.55 -6.28
N ASP A 45 12.94 -6.65 -5.42
CA ASP A 45 14.23 -6.77 -4.72
C ASP A 45 14.20 -7.69 -3.49
N GLY A 46 13.01 -8.22 -3.16
CA GLY A 46 12.78 -9.10 -2.02
C GLY A 46 12.31 -8.37 -0.76
N ASP A 47 12.12 -7.06 -0.81
CA ASP A 47 11.50 -6.27 0.26
C ASP A 47 10.08 -5.82 -0.12
N ALA A 48 9.28 -5.47 0.89
CA ALA A 48 7.89 -5.07 0.71
C ALA A 48 7.57 -3.78 1.48
N HIS A 49 6.86 -2.88 0.82
CA HIS A 49 6.27 -1.68 1.39
C HIS A 49 4.80 -1.94 1.66
N VAL A 50 4.39 -1.88 2.92
CA VAL A 50 3.02 -2.16 3.35
C VAL A 50 2.42 -0.88 3.89
N VAL A 51 1.41 -0.34 3.23
CA VAL A 51 0.74 0.90 3.63
C VAL A 51 -0.59 0.57 4.28
N ARG A 52 -0.73 0.87 5.58
CA ARG A 52 -2.02 0.82 6.26
C ARG A 52 -2.76 2.13 6.02
N LEU A 53 -3.89 2.07 5.32
CA LEU A 53 -4.60 3.26 4.89
C LEU A 53 -5.39 3.92 6.02
N LYS A 54 -5.39 5.27 6.03
CA LYS A 54 -6.23 6.06 6.93
C LYS A 54 -7.60 6.28 6.29
N ARG A 55 -8.64 5.85 7.01
CA ARG A 55 -10.04 5.98 6.60
C ARG A 55 -10.72 7.14 7.32
N PRO A 56 -11.76 7.76 6.74
CA PRO A 56 -12.34 7.45 5.42
C PRO A 56 -11.68 8.19 4.26
N ASP A 57 -10.76 9.10 4.53
CA ASP A 57 -10.30 10.10 3.55
C ASP A 57 -9.31 9.54 2.52
N TYR A 58 -8.56 8.49 2.88
CA TYR A 58 -7.55 7.88 2.00
C TYR A 58 -6.56 8.89 1.40
N ASP A 59 -6.17 9.90 2.20
CA ASP A 59 -5.21 10.93 1.81
C ASP A 59 -3.78 10.35 1.80
N CYS A 60 -3.41 9.76 0.65
CA CYS A 60 -2.13 9.08 0.41
C CYS A 60 -1.52 9.48 -0.95
N PRO A 61 -1.09 10.74 -1.13
CA PRO A 61 -0.66 11.27 -2.42
C PRO A 61 0.64 10.66 -2.97
N ASN A 62 1.42 9.94 -2.14
CA ASN A 62 2.67 9.31 -2.58
C ASN A 62 2.50 7.82 -2.91
N LEU A 63 1.32 7.24 -2.66
CA LEU A 63 0.91 5.89 -3.04
C LEU A 63 0.30 5.86 -4.44
#